data_AF-A0A953AVW4-F1
#
_entry.id   AF-A0A953AVW4-F1
#
_cell.length_a   1.000
_cell.length_b   1.000
_cell.length_c   1.000
_cell.angle_alpha   90.00
_cell.angle_beta   90.00
_cell.angle_gamma   90.00
#
_symmetry.space_group_name_H-M   'P 1'
#
loop_
_entity.id
_entity.type
_entity.pdbx_description
1 polymer ?
#
loop_
_entity_poly.entity_id
_entity_poly.type
_entity_poly.pdbx_seq_one_letter_code
_entity_poly.pdbx_strand_id
1 'polypeptide(L)'
;MIPRAPGVLSLLLPLLLGLMVVSGCHCEDRIRSLHDPEEPHEAPKDPPALTNTPRSRPQTVSRPDLELCFDADGDGYGVGEGCLGPDCDETDAQIGANGTRSCYTGPEGTLGVGVCAAGIERCVDGALSACEAQVLPSDELCDGLDNDCDGEVDEALVRTCYDGPAGTAGVGVCAAGLQTCTDGAYGACVSEVLPTDEICDGVDNDCDGVADDGVWRSCYPGPAGTEGVGLCSAGVQACVAGAWAACGGYTLPGTEVCDGQDNNCNGSTDENVSVFTKPGADQDTLPIYRPVDVILVVDNSGSMTDEIQAVERNINQNFAAIMQQSGLDYRVILLSRHGRASSYQSICITSPLSGNGSCTGSIPSCPVNGPRFFHYSVEIGSHDSLYRIIHTYNAPDSCNRAPNGWSQWLRQGAMKVFIEITDDGPLSNSGHRETPDTMSASEFLAELYALSPAQFGTPAAPNFVFHSIIGQKENNPPLAPWLPTQPLISALCTGNGGNVRQNGLEYQKLSIGSGGLRYPICQYQSFDAIFREVAAGIISGSQLACGFTVPSIPPDSAISNTTAEMVPSNDGATVPLVHVANEQACGTAKAFYSVGNDLYLCPAACEVWQQDPTALVNVLFTCNNQIQP
;
A
#
# COMPACT_ATOMS: atom_id res chain seq x y z
N MET A 1 16.75 8.50 47.56
CA MET A 1 16.59 9.34 46.34
C MET A 1 16.29 8.41 45.19
N ILE A 2 15.38 8.77 44.28
CA ILE A 2 14.87 7.88 43.22
C ILE A 2 14.79 8.68 41.91
N PRO A 3 15.43 8.24 40.81
CA PRO A 3 15.10 8.69 39.46
C PRO A 3 13.89 7.91 38.92
N ARG A 4 12.96 8.59 38.24
CA ARG A 4 11.85 7.96 37.51
C ARG A 4 12.16 7.89 36.01
N ALA A 5 11.60 6.90 35.33
CA ALA A 5 11.48 6.91 33.88
C ALA A 5 10.17 7.61 33.44
N PRO A 6 10.12 8.22 32.24
CA PRO A 6 8.89 8.45 31.51
C PRO A 6 8.42 7.14 30.84
N GLY A 7 7.16 6.98 30.41
CA GLY A 7 6.07 7.95 30.48
C GLY A 7 5.37 8.11 29.12
N VAL A 8 4.63 7.09 28.69
CA VAL A 8 3.71 7.16 27.54
C VAL A 8 2.32 6.78 28.03
N LEU A 9 1.32 7.60 27.67
CA LEU A 9 -0.07 7.47 28.07
C LEU A 9 -0.93 7.42 26.81
N SER A 10 -1.89 6.50 26.74
CA SER A 10 -2.86 6.42 25.65
C SER A 10 -4.21 5.93 26.17
N LEU A 11 -5.31 6.53 25.71
CA LEU A 11 -6.66 6.35 26.27
C LEU A 11 -7.74 6.83 25.28
N LEU A 12 -8.86 6.10 25.23
CA LEU A 12 -10.15 6.39 24.55
C LEU A 12 -10.14 6.28 22.99
N LEU A 13 -10.78 5.29 22.33
CA LEU A 13 -12.24 5.07 22.07
C LEU A 13 -12.96 6.26 21.37
N PRO A 14 -13.99 6.08 20.49
CA PRO A 14 -14.79 4.85 20.24
C PRO A 14 -15.41 4.61 18.81
N LEU A 15 -16.23 3.54 18.69
CA LEU A 15 -17.36 3.32 17.71
C LEU A 15 -17.00 3.18 16.19
N LEU A 16 -17.82 2.63 15.26
CA LEU A 16 -18.98 1.68 15.26
C LEU A 16 -19.21 1.16 13.81
N LEU A 17 -19.54 -0.12 13.55
CA LEU A 17 -20.30 -0.53 12.34
C LEU A 17 -20.88 -1.97 12.36
N GLY A 18 -22.03 -2.19 11.70
CA GLY A 18 -22.64 -3.50 11.35
C GLY A 18 -23.36 -4.23 12.51
N LEU A 19 -24.55 -4.84 12.37
CA LEU A 19 -25.28 -5.32 11.18
C LEU A 19 -26.81 -5.38 11.46
N MET A 20 -27.67 -5.38 10.43
CA MET A 20 -29.14 -5.58 10.53
C MET A 20 -29.64 -6.83 9.79
N VAL A 21 -30.37 -7.75 10.49
CA VAL A 21 -31.42 -8.69 9.99
C VAL A 21 -32.00 -9.51 11.18
N VAL A 22 -33.23 -10.08 11.25
CA VAL A 22 -34.47 -10.07 10.40
C VAL A 22 -35.70 -10.10 11.36
N SER A 23 -36.88 -9.64 10.91
CA SER A 23 -38.24 -9.96 11.43
C SER A 23 -38.64 -9.49 12.85
N GLY A 24 -39.91 -9.20 13.16
CA GLY A 24 -41.09 -9.07 12.30
C GLY A 24 -42.45 -9.11 13.06
N CYS A 25 -43.54 -8.77 12.35
CA CYS A 25 -44.98 -8.96 12.69
C CYS A 25 -45.72 -8.01 13.67
N HIS A 26 -46.79 -7.37 13.13
CA HIS A 26 -48.11 -7.07 13.73
C HIS A 26 -48.18 -6.05 14.92
N CYS A 27 -49.24 -5.24 15.09
CA CYS A 27 -50.32 -4.73 14.20
C CYS A 27 -51.09 -3.63 14.96
N GLU A 28 -51.66 -2.62 14.27
CA GLU A 28 -53.05 -2.12 14.48
C GLU A 28 -53.41 -0.95 13.52
N ASP A 29 -54.71 -0.73 13.32
CA ASP A 29 -55.28 0.12 12.27
C ASP A 29 -55.58 1.58 12.69
N ARG A 30 -55.42 2.53 11.76
CA ARG A 30 -56.57 3.16 11.04
C ARG A 30 -56.12 4.15 9.95
N ILE A 31 -57.00 4.38 8.97
CA ILE A 31 -56.66 5.02 7.69
C ILE A 31 -57.77 5.97 7.19
N ARG A 32 -57.34 7.15 6.71
CA ARG A 32 -57.92 8.09 5.69
C ARG A 32 -59.40 8.53 5.73
N SER A 33 -59.58 9.85 5.62
CA SER A 33 -60.00 10.54 4.36
C SER A 33 -59.32 11.93 4.35
N LEU A 34 -58.83 12.59 3.28
CA LEU A 34 -59.07 12.61 1.83
C LEU A 34 -60.45 13.14 1.38
N HIS A 35 -60.58 14.45 1.14
CA HIS A 35 -60.39 15.06 -0.19
C HIS A 35 -60.52 16.60 -0.16
N ASP A 36 -59.94 17.24 -1.18
CA ASP A 36 -60.02 18.66 -1.64
C ASP A 36 -60.21 18.60 -3.18
N PRO A 37 -60.41 19.69 -3.96
CA PRO A 37 -60.60 21.12 -3.63
C PRO A 37 -61.80 21.77 -4.39
N GLU A 38 -61.74 23.12 -4.57
CA GLU A 38 -62.31 23.98 -5.64
C GLU A 38 -63.56 24.85 -5.36
N GLU A 39 -63.50 26.09 -5.87
CA GLU A 39 -64.51 27.18 -5.79
C GLU A 39 -65.18 27.43 -7.18
N PRO A 40 -65.68 28.64 -7.54
CA PRO A 40 -67.07 29.07 -7.34
C PRO A 40 -67.80 29.34 -8.68
N HIS A 41 -69.04 29.86 -8.66
CA HIS A 41 -69.51 31.00 -9.50
C HIS A 41 -71.04 31.28 -9.44
N GLU A 42 -71.40 32.58 -9.47
CA GLU A 42 -72.63 33.23 -9.98
C GLU A 42 -74.03 33.01 -9.32
N ALA A 43 -74.95 33.93 -9.68
CA ALA A 43 -76.31 34.18 -9.13
C ALA A 43 -77.37 34.08 -10.27
N PRO A 44 -78.56 34.76 -10.31
CA PRO A 44 -79.34 35.56 -9.34
C PRO A 44 -80.90 35.30 -9.34
N LYS A 45 -81.68 36.20 -8.69
CA LYS A 45 -83.09 36.64 -8.95
C LYS A 45 -84.20 36.34 -7.91
N ASP A 46 -85.24 37.17 -8.01
CA ASP A 46 -86.23 37.58 -6.98
C ASP A 46 -87.59 36.81 -7.00
N PRO A 47 -88.76 37.35 -6.56
CA PRO A 47 -89.43 36.99 -5.28
C PRO A 47 -90.90 36.51 -5.55
N PRO A 48 -91.98 36.94 -4.86
CA PRO A 48 -92.28 37.17 -3.42
C PRO A 48 -93.47 36.30 -2.91
N ALA A 49 -93.88 36.40 -1.62
CA ALA A 49 -95.32 36.40 -1.21
C ALA A 49 -95.62 36.61 0.30
N LEU A 50 -96.31 37.72 0.62
CA LEU A 50 -97.47 37.89 1.53
C LEU A 50 -97.77 36.89 2.67
N THR A 51 -98.10 37.39 3.88
CA THR A 51 -99.51 37.43 4.38
C THR A 51 -99.77 38.24 5.67
N ASN A 52 -100.84 39.06 5.62
CA ASN A 52 -101.83 39.42 6.66
C ASN A 52 -101.44 39.99 8.06
N THR A 53 -101.86 41.24 8.28
CA THR A 53 -102.16 41.86 9.61
C THR A 53 -103.60 41.54 10.06
N PRO A 54 -104.07 41.92 11.28
CA PRO A 54 -104.83 43.20 11.39
C PRO A 54 -104.96 43.91 12.78
N ARG A 55 -105.12 45.26 12.74
CA ARG A 55 -105.87 46.14 13.70
C ARG A 55 -105.36 46.29 15.16
N SER A 56 -105.57 47.39 15.90
CA SER A 56 -106.07 48.79 15.68
C SER A 56 -105.70 49.65 16.93
N ARG A 57 -106.02 50.95 17.16
CA ARG A 57 -107.07 51.90 16.73
C ARG A 57 -106.57 53.39 16.84
N PRO A 58 -107.32 54.42 16.38
CA PRO A 58 -106.81 55.81 16.19
C PRO A 58 -107.50 56.89 17.06
N GLN A 59 -107.09 58.18 16.92
CA GLN A 59 -107.90 59.44 16.80
C GLN A 59 -106.94 60.62 16.44
N THR A 60 -106.98 61.25 15.25
CA THR A 60 -107.67 62.52 14.83
C THR A 60 -107.27 63.79 15.63
N VAL A 61 -106.95 64.97 15.04
CA VAL A 61 -107.80 65.87 14.18
C VAL A 61 -106.97 66.93 13.37
N SER A 62 -107.43 67.26 12.14
CA SER A 62 -107.31 68.45 11.23
C SER A 62 -106.13 69.47 11.18
N ARG A 63 -105.73 69.83 9.93
CA ARG A 63 -105.11 71.09 9.40
C ARG A 63 -106.14 72.27 9.39
N PRO A 64 -105.81 73.58 9.18
CA PRO A 64 -104.78 74.24 8.30
C PRO A 64 -103.74 75.08 9.09
N ASP A 65 -102.72 75.76 8.55
CA ASP A 65 -102.61 76.63 7.34
C ASP A 65 -101.44 76.32 6.38
N LEU A 66 -101.15 77.27 5.47
CA LEU A 66 -100.19 77.23 4.34
C LEU A 66 -98.79 77.76 4.73
N GLU A 67 -97.84 77.67 3.78
CA GLU A 67 -96.44 78.15 3.88
C GLU A 67 -95.59 77.50 4.98
N LEU A 68 -95.28 76.20 4.78
CA LEU A 68 -94.18 75.51 5.43
C LEU A 68 -93.45 74.62 4.41
N CYS A 69 -92.53 75.21 3.66
CA CYS A 69 -91.27 74.52 3.38
C CYS A 69 -90.43 74.65 4.65
N PHE A 70 -90.00 73.55 5.26
CA PHE A 70 -88.98 73.60 6.29
C PHE A 70 -87.64 73.50 5.58
N ASP A 71 -86.97 74.64 5.53
CA ASP A 71 -85.74 74.97 4.81
C ASP A 71 -84.90 75.71 5.85
N ALA A 72 -83.78 75.11 6.26
CA ALA A 72 -83.03 75.53 7.45
C ALA A 72 -81.93 76.56 7.14
N ASP A 73 -81.44 76.62 5.90
CA ASP A 73 -80.37 77.51 5.47
C ASP A 73 -80.81 78.59 4.45
N GLY A 74 -81.94 78.37 3.76
CA GLY A 74 -82.61 79.33 2.88
C GLY A 74 -82.45 79.08 1.38
N ASP A 75 -82.00 77.91 0.92
CA ASP A 75 -81.77 77.61 -0.50
C ASP A 75 -83.05 77.24 -1.30
N GLY A 76 -84.15 76.91 -0.61
CA GLY A 76 -85.45 76.55 -1.17
C GLY A 76 -85.73 75.05 -1.32
N TYR A 77 -84.78 74.17 -0.96
CA TYR A 77 -85.00 72.74 -0.79
C TYR A 77 -85.30 72.42 0.70
N GLY A 78 -85.68 71.17 1.01
CA GLY A 78 -85.99 70.74 2.38
C GLY A 78 -87.27 69.94 2.52
N VAL A 79 -87.85 69.93 3.73
CA VAL A 79 -88.99 69.07 4.10
C VAL A 79 -90.29 69.87 4.20
N GLY A 80 -91.08 69.91 3.12
CA GLY A 80 -92.41 70.53 3.19
C GLY A 80 -93.22 70.57 1.90
N GLU A 81 -94.51 70.92 2.05
CA GLU A 81 -95.45 71.12 0.93
C GLU A 81 -95.22 72.51 0.31
N GLY A 82 -94.06 72.68 -0.34
CA GLY A 82 -93.63 73.94 -0.95
C GLY A 82 -92.16 74.01 -1.38
N CYS A 83 -91.30 73.10 -0.90
CA CYS A 83 -89.88 73.06 -1.27
C CYS A 83 -89.67 72.61 -2.73
N LEU A 84 -88.53 72.98 -3.32
CA LEU A 84 -88.14 72.61 -4.69
C LEU A 84 -87.77 71.13 -4.85
N GLY A 85 -87.51 70.44 -3.72
CA GLY A 85 -87.14 69.03 -3.60
C GLY A 85 -86.63 68.75 -2.19
N PRO A 86 -86.29 67.50 -1.83
CA PRO A 86 -85.63 67.20 -0.56
C PRO A 86 -84.22 67.81 -0.55
N ASP A 87 -83.84 68.42 0.57
CA ASP A 87 -82.46 68.82 0.82
C ASP A 87 -81.62 67.63 1.31
N CYS A 88 -80.30 67.77 1.22
CA CYS A 88 -79.30 66.78 1.59
C CYS A 88 -78.32 67.27 2.67
N ASP A 89 -78.22 68.58 2.95
CA ASP A 89 -77.43 69.13 4.06
C ASP A 89 -78.07 70.43 4.57
N GLU A 90 -78.98 70.30 5.56
CA GLU A 90 -79.80 71.39 6.15
C GLU A 90 -78.95 72.42 6.96
N THR A 91 -77.68 72.60 6.59
CA THR A 91 -76.72 73.56 7.13
C THR A 91 -75.83 74.23 6.06
N ASP A 92 -75.89 73.84 4.78
CA ASP A 92 -75.14 74.47 3.68
C ASP A 92 -76.01 74.68 2.43
N ALA A 93 -76.44 75.93 2.23
CA ALA A 93 -77.30 76.44 1.17
C ALA A 93 -76.71 76.37 -0.27
N GLN A 94 -75.77 75.45 -0.49
CA GLN A 94 -75.21 75.07 -1.78
C GLN A 94 -75.50 73.58 -2.12
N ILE A 95 -76.18 72.83 -1.23
CA ILE A 95 -76.31 71.36 -1.31
C ILE A 95 -77.76 70.83 -1.29
N GLY A 96 -78.74 71.63 -1.74
CA GLY A 96 -80.10 71.16 -2.03
C GLY A 96 -80.19 70.03 -3.08
N ALA A 97 -81.39 69.72 -3.62
CA ALA A 97 -81.70 68.43 -4.28
C ALA A 97 -80.87 67.99 -5.51
N ASN A 98 -79.93 68.80 -6.02
CA ASN A 98 -78.95 68.42 -7.06
C ASN A 98 -77.50 68.80 -6.67
N GLY A 99 -77.26 69.04 -5.39
CA GLY A 99 -75.99 69.46 -4.82
C GLY A 99 -74.90 68.40 -4.91
N THR A 100 -73.65 68.87 -4.92
CA THR A 100 -72.46 68.03 -4.92
C THR A 100 -71.43 68.56 -3.94
N ARG A 101 -71.01 67.74 -2.98
CA ARG A 101 -70.04 68.09 -1.94
C ARG A 101 -68.70 67.41 -2.22
N SER A 102 -67.60 68.13 -2.01
CA SER A 102 -66.26 67.54 -2.02
C SER A 102 -66.11 66.69 -0.75
N CYS A 103 -65.70 65.43 -0.90
CA CYS A 103 -65.64 64.47 0.19
C CYS A 103 -64.30 63.74 0.22
N TYR A 104 -63.92 63.25 1.40
CA TYR A 104 -62.74 62.41 1.58
C TYR A 104 -62.87 61.61 2.87
N THR A 105 -62.69 60.29 2.81
CA THR A 105 -62.81 59.39 3.97
C THR A 105 -61.48 58.77 4.39
N GLY A 106 -60.36 59.28 3.89
CA GLY A 106 -59.01 58.87 4.29
C GLY A 106 -58.53 59.55 5.59
N PRO A 107 -57.33 59.20 6.08
CA PRO A 107 -56.74 59.80 7.27
C PRO A 107 -56.49 61.31 7.12
N GLU A 108 -56.63 62.06 8.23
CA GLU A 108 -56.30 63.49 8.26
C GLU A 108 -54.83 63.72 7.88
N GLY A 109 -54.57 64.59 6.90
CA GLY A 109 -53.25 64.87 6.34
C GLY A 109 -53.05 64.36 4.90
N THR A 110 -53.64 63.21 4.55
CA THR A 110 -53.40 62.52 3.26
C THR A 110 -54.12 63.13 2.05
N LEU A 111 -55.08 64.05 2.26
CA LEU A 111 -55.89 64.61 1.17
C LEU A 111 -55.09 65.58 0.29
N GLY A 112 -54.92 65.22 -0.99
CA GLY A 112 -54.15 66.03 -1.95
C GLY A 112 -52.63 65.83 -1.83
N VAL A 113 -52.22 64.80 -1.10
CA VAL A 113 -50.87 64.25 -1.05
C VAL A 113 -50.84 63.03 -1.97
N GLY A 114 -49.72 62.80 -2.66
CA GLY A 114 -49.57 61.73 -3.65
C GLY A 114 -50.70 61.59 -4.66
N VAL A 115 -51.21 60.36 -4.80
CA VAL A 115 -52.37 60.03 -5.64
C VAL A 115 -53.71 60.31 -4.96
N CYS A 116 -53.73 60.61 -3.65
CA CYS A 116 -54.96 60.71 -2.86
C CYS A 116 -55.78 61.95 -3.21
N ALA A 117 -57.00 61.71 -3.66
CA ALA A 117 -57.89 62.71 -4.21
C ALA A 117 -59.26 62.70 -3.51
N ALA A 118 -59.82 63.89 -3.29
CA ALA A 118 -61.21 64.03 -2.88
C ALA A 118 -62.15 63.43 -3.94
N GLY A 119 -63.16 62.71 -3.47
CA GLY A 119 -64.29 62.28 -4.28
C GLY A 119 -65.38 63.35 -4.31
N ILE A 120 -66.52 62.96 -4.88
CA ILE A 120 -67.75 63.76 -4.86
C ILE A 120 -68.87 62.95 -4.19
N GLU A 121 -69.47 63.52 -3.15
CA GLU A 121 -70.79 63.12 -2.66
C GLU A 121 -71.85 63.86 -3.47
N ARG A 122 -72.91 63.14 -3.84
CA ARG A 122 -74.05 63.67 -4.59
C ARG A 122 -75.30 63.61 -3.72
N CYS A 123 -76.16 64.62 -3.82
CA CYS A 123 -77.51 64.50 -3.28
C CYS A 123 -78.32 63.48 -4.09
N VAL A 124 -78.81 62.42 -3.44
CA VAL A 124 -79.62 61.34 -4.03
C VAL A 124 -80.78 61.04 -3.08
N ASP A 125 -82.02 61.26 -3.54
CA ASP A 125 -83.26 61.00 -2.80
C ASP A 125 -83.34 61.62 -1.38
N GLY A 126 -82.63 62.74 -1.13
CA GLY A 126 -82.61 63.43 0.17
C GLY A 126 -81.55 62.89 1.15
N ALA A 127 -80.53 62.20 0.66
CA ALA A 127 -79.31 61.90 1.40
C ALA A 127 -78.07 62.06 0.49
N LEU A 128 -76.92 62.35 1.10
CA LEU A 128 -75.66 62.32 0.39
C LEU A 128 -75.23 60.88 0.10
N SER A 129 -74.70 60.64 -1.09
CA SER A 129 -74.17 59.35 -1.52
C SER A 129 -72.97 58.89 -0.68
N ALA A 130 -72.45 57.69 -0.95
CA ALA A 130 -71.06 57.41 -0.61
C ALA A 130 -70.14 58.37 -1.39
N CYS A 131 -68.92 58.59 -0.89
CA CYS A 131 -67.93 59.44 -1.55
C CYS A 131 -67.43 58.78 -2.86
N GLU A 132 -67.96 59.21 -4.01
CA GLU A 132 -67.66 58.61 -5.32
C GLU A 132 -66.31 59.10 -5.85
N ALA A 133 -65.52 58.20 -6.43
CA ALA A 133 -64.25 58.49 -7.11
C ALA A 133 -63.16 59.18 -6.25
N GLN A 134 -63.24 59.08 -4.92
CA GLN A 134 -62.07 59.35 -4.07
C GLN A 134 -60.97 58.30 -4.31
N VAL A 135 -59.72 58.72 -4.14
CA VAL A 135 -58.56 57.82 -4.07
C VAL A 135 -58.04 57.87 -2.64
N LEU A 136 -57.88 56.70 -2.01
CA LEU A 136 -57.49 56.53 -0.62
C LEU A 136 -56.10 55.86 -0.53
N PRO A 137 -55.38 56.01 0.60
CA PRO A 137 -54.13 55.32 0.86
C PRO A 137 -54.18 53.81 0.64
N SER A 138 -53.06 53.26 0.14
CA SER A 138 -52.81 51.85 -0.10
C SER A 138 -51.33 51.52 0.17
N ASP A 139 -50.99 50.23 0.35
CA ASP A 139 -49.60 49.81 0.56
C ASP A 139 -48.70 50.28 -0.61
N GLU A 140 -47.51 50.79 -0.30
CA GLU A 140 -46.61 51.38 -1.31
C GLU A 140 -46.19 50.44 -2.44
N LEU A 141 -46.01 51.02 -3.63
CA LEU A 141 -45.68 50.32 -4.87
C LEU A 141 -44.52 51.02 -5.58
N CYS A 142 -43.59 50.22 -6.12
CA CYS A 142 -42.44 50.74 -6.87
C CYS A 142 -42.86 51.14 -8.30
N ASP A 143 -43.60 52.24 -8.42
CA ASP A 143 -44.13 52.79 -9.67
C ASP A 143 -43.93 54.32 -9.85
N GLY A 144 -43.27 54.98 -8.90
CA GLY A 144 -42.92 56.40 -8.98
C GLY A 144 -44.07 57.33 -8.56
N LEU A 145 -45.00 56.79 -7.78
CA LEU A 145 -46.12 57.51 -7.16
C LEU A 145 -46.02 57.40 -5.64
N ASP A 146 -46.81 58.25 -4.98
CA ASP A 146 -47.04 58.29 -3.54
C ASP A 146 -48.46 57.74 -3.34
N ASN A 147 -48.54 56.47 -2.97
CA ASN A 147 -49.72 55.59 -2.98
C ASN A 147 -50.32 55.39 -1.58
N ASP A 148 -49.51 55.55 -0.53
CA ASP A 148 -49.90 55.61 0.89
C ASP A 148 -50.27 57.06 1.32
N CYS A 149 -49.77 58.07 0.58
CA CYS A 149 -50.11 59.48 0.74
C CYS A 149 -49.56 60.15 2.02
N ASP A 150 -48.42 59.69 2.57
CA ASP A 150 -47.66 60.40 3.61
C ASP A 150 -46.84 61.60 3.09
N GLY A 151 -46.42 61.57 1.81
CA GLY A 151 -45.73 62.66 1.12
C GLY A 151 -44.28 62.39 0.70
N GLU A 152 -43.71 61.22 1.00
CA GLU A 152 -42.52 60.69 0.30
C GLU A 152 -42.95 59.86 -0.95
N VAL A 153 -42.03 59.18 -1.64
CA VAL A 153 -42.31 58.41 -2.89
C VAL A 153 -41.46 57.14 -2.94
N ASP A 154 -42.07 55.99 -3.30
CA ASP A 154 -41.45 54.66 -3.35
C ASP A 154 -40.68 54.24 -2.06
N GLU A 155 -40.99 54.81 -0.89
CA GLU A 155 -40.09 54.76 0.27
C GLU A 155 -40.12 53.41 1.01
N ALA A 156 -39.01 53.10 1.69
CA ALA A 156 -38.75 51.81 2.34
C ALA A 156 -38.85 50.53 1.45
N LEU A 157 -39.23 50.64 0.17
CA LEU A 157 -39.43 49.51 -0.73
C LEU A 157 -38.13 48.80 -1.08
N VAL A 158 -37.93 47.61 -0.50
CA VAL A 158 -36.81 46.70 -0.76
C VAL A 158 -37.29 45.31 -1.14
N ARG A 159 -36.58 44.66 -2.08
CA ARG A 159 -36.80 43.25 -2.46
C ARG A 159 -35.49 42.49 -2.59
N THR A 160 -35.56 41.16 -2.53
CA THR A 160 -34.43 40.29 -2.88
C THR A 160 -34.23 40.25 -4.39
N CYS A 161 -32.98 40.10 -4.81
CA CYS A 161 -32.56 39.99 -6.20
C CYS A 161 -31.36 39.04 -6.33
N TYR A 162 -31.14 38.53 -7.54
CA TYR A 162 -29.98 37.71 -7.88
C TYR A 162 -29.89 37.65 -9.40
N ASP A 163 -28.85 38.25 -9.98
CA ASP A 163 -28.68 38.34 -11.44
C ASP A 163 -27.89 37.15 -12.02
N GLY A 164 -27.55 36.16 -11.18
CA GLY A 164 -26.86 34.92 -11.56
C GLY A 164 -27.77 33.81 -12.11
N PRO A 165 -27.18 32.67 -12.52
CA PRO A 165 -27.92 31.53 -13.08
C PRO A 165 -29.02 30.97 -12.17
N ALA A 166 -30.07 30.44 -12.78
CA ALA A 166 -31.16 29.79 -12.04
C ALA A 166 -30.70 28.47 -11.43
N GLY A 167 -30.41 28.49 -10.12
CA GLY A 167 -30.00 27.32 -9.33
C GLY A 167 -28.83 27.60 -8.38
N THR A 168 -27.99 28.59 -8.69
CA THR A 168 -26.77 28.91 -7.93
C THR A 168 -27.01 29.83 -6.71
N ALA A 169 -28.18 30.44 -6.59
CA ALA A 169 -28.52 31.35 -5.50
C ALA A 169 -28.58 30.63 -4.13
N GLY A 170 -27.66 30.97 -3.21
CA GLY A 170 -27.56 30.32 -1.90
C GLY A 170 -26.78 29.00 -1.90
N VAL A 171 -26.06 28.71 -3.00
CA VAL A 171 -25.13 27.59 -3.16
C VAL A 171 -23.70 28.15 -3.11
N GLY A 172 -22.74 27.40 -2.58
CA GLY A 172 -21.35 27.86 -2.42
C GLY A 172 -21.21 29.20 -1.68
N VAL A 173 -20.48 30.13 -2.29
CA VAL A 173 -20.40 31.54 -1.85
C VAL A 173 -21.54 32.42 -2.36
N CYS A 174 -22.33 31.94 -3.31
CA CYS A 174 -23.30 32.76 -4.02
C CYS A 174 -24.47 33.19 -3.12
N ALA A 175 -24.71 34.50 -3.08
CA ALA A 175 -25.70 35.13 -2.22
C ALA A 175 -26.63 36.02 -3.04
N ALA A 176 -27.92 35.97 -2.73
CA ALA A 176 -28.90 36.95 -3.21
C ALA A 176 -28.63 38.32 -2.56
N GLY A 177 -28.66 39.38 -3.35
CA GLY A 177 -28.55 40.76 -2.89
C GLY A 177 -29.92 41.38 -2.57
N LEU A 178 -29.90 42.69 -2.34
CA LEU A 178 -31.10 43.51 -2.18
C LEU A 178 -31.17 44.62 -3.25
N GLN A 179 -32.39 44.84 -3.74
CA GLN A 179 -32.78 45.92 -4.62
C GLN A 179 -33.68 46.88 -3.84
N THR A 180 -33.29 48.15 -3.76
CA THR A 180 -34.16 49.25 -3.29
C THR A 180 -34.87 49.87 -4.49
N CYS A 181 -36.11 50.31 -4.32
CA CYS A 181 -36.77 51.18 -5.30
C CYS A 181 -36.25 52.61 -5.21
N THR A 182 -36.22 53.34 -6.32
CA THR A 182 -36.03 54.80 -6.38
C THR A 182 -36.61 55.29 -7.72
N ASP A 183 -37.43 56.34 -7.69
CA ASP A 183 -38.04 56.97 -8.88
C ASP A 183 -38.79 55.96 -9.80
N GLY A 184 -39.58 55.07 -9.20
CA GLY A 184 -40.39 54.05 -9.89
C GLY A 184 -39.60 52.88 -10.49
N ALA A 185 -38.35 52.67 -10.07
CA ALA A 185 -37.53 51.55 -10.52
C ALA A 185 -36.69 50.93 -9.40
N TYR A 186 -36.63 49.60 -9.37
CA TYR A 186 -35.64 48.87 -8.57
C TYR A 186 -34.24 49.01 -9.20
N GLY A 187 -33.25 49.39 -8.39
CA GLY A 187 -31.88 49.67 -8.83
C GLY A 187 -31.04 48.42 -9.17
N ALA A 188 -29.72 48.55 -9.08
CA ALA A 188 -28.82 47.40 -9.18
C ALA A 188 -29.00 46.43 -8.00
N CYS A 189 -28.66 45.16 -8.17
CA CYS A 189 -28.64 44.21 -7.05
C CYS A 189 -27.43 44.45 -6.15
N VAL A 190 -27.66 44.93 -4.93
CA VAL A 190 -26.58 45.33 -4.00
C VAL A 190 -26.23 44.17 -3.07
N SER A 191 -24.92 43.91 -2.94
CA SER A 191 -24.36 42.85 -2.09
C SER A 191 -24.69 41.41 -2.51
N GLU A 192 -25.06 41.17 -3.77
CA GLU A 192 -25.07 39.81 -4.31
C GLU A 192 -23.65 39.27 -4.50
N VAL A 193 -23.53 37.94 -4.55
CA VAL A 193 -22.29 37.23 -4.93
C VAL A 193 -22.64 36.27 -6.06
N LEU A 194 -21.99 36.44 -7.20
CA LEU A 194 -22.24 35.70 -8.45
C LEU A 194 -21.16 34.64 -8.69
N PRO A 195 -21.46 33.58 -9.47
CA PRO A 195 -20.50 32.54 -9.85
C PRO A 195 -19.21 33.07 -10.50
N THR A 196 -18.09 32.41 -10.19
CA THR A 196 -16.78 32.60 -10.84
C THR A 196 -16.08 31.26 -11.02
N ASP A 197 -15.27 31.11 -12.08
CA ASP A 197 -14.46 29.92 -12.35
C ASP A 197 -13.78 29.34 -11.09
N GLU A 198 -13.92 28.02 -10.87
CA GLU A 198 -13.37 27.32 -9.71
C GLU A 198 -11.86 27.55 -9.48
N ILE A 199 -11.49 27.76 -8.22
CA ILE A 199 -10.11 27.91 -7.76
C ILE A 199 -9.81 26.93 -6.63
N CYS A 200 -8.57 26.46 -6.56
CA CYS A 200 -8.16 25.46 -5.57
C CYS A 200 -7.98 26.07 -4.16
N ASP A 201 -9.08 26.34 -3.47
CA ASP A 201 -9.11 26.90 -2.11
C ASP A 201 -10.10 26.21 -1.15
N GLY A 202 -10.86 25.20 -1.61
CA GLY A 202 -11.80 24.44 -0.79
C GLY A 202 -13.19 25.08 -0.70
N VAL A 203 -13.48 26.00 -1.60
CA VAL A 203 -14.74 26.74 -1.68
C VAL A 203 -15.46 26.42 -2.99
N ASP A 204 -16.78 26.44 -2.95
CA ASP A 204 -17.68 26.32 -4.10
C ASP A 204 -17.92 27.75 -4.61
N ASN A 205 -17.18 28.12 -5.65
CA ASN A 205 -17.00 29.45 -6.23
C ASN A 205 -17.87 29.66 -7.49
N ASP A 206 -18.10 28.61 -8.28
CA ASP A 206 -19.03 28.63 -9.41
C ASP A 206 -20.48 28.30 -9.00
N CYS A 207 -20.66 27.82 -7.76
CA CYS A 207 -21.93 27.62 -7.09
C CYS A 207 -22.81 26.52 -7.71
N ASP A 208 -22.23 25.51 -8.36
CA ASP A 208 -22.92 24.26 -8.77
C ASP A 208 -23.27 23.35 -7.57
N GLY A 209 -22.53 23.47 -6.46
CA GLY A 209 -22.65 22.63 -5.26
C GLY A 209 -21.45 21.74 -4.95
N VAL A 210 -20.37 21.80 -5.75
CA VAL A 210 -19.16 20.96 -5.62
C VAL A 210 -17.87 21.79 -5.63
N ALA A 211 -17.35 22.10 -4.44
CA ALA A 211 -16.07 22.82 -4.28
C ALA A 211 -14.87 22.11 -4.93
N ASP A 212 -13.99 22.92 -5.55
CA ASP A 212 -12.80 22.52 -6.31
C ASP A 212 -13.07 21.63 -7.55
N ASP A 213 -14.31 21.59 -8.07
CA ASP A 213 -14.64 20.87 -9.31
C ASP A 213 -13.81 21.36 -10.51
N GLY A 214 -13.51 20.46 -11.45
CA GLY A 214 -12.86 20.84 -12.70
C GLY A 214 -11.43 21.42 -12.60
N VAL A 215 -10.86 21.62 -11.40
CA VAL A 215 -9.57 22.31 -11.22
C VAL A 215 -8.38 21.37 -11.41
N TRP A 216 -7.58 21.62 -12.45
CA TRP A 216 -6.37 20.86 -12.77
C TRP A 216 -5.15 21.76 -13.01
N ARG A 217 -3.95 21.24 -12.73
CA ARG A 217 -2.68 21.86 -13.17
C ARG A 217 -1.65 20.83 -13.64
N SER A 218 -0.72 21.27 -14.48
CA SER A 218 0.49 20.50 -14.81
C SER A 218 1.38 20.32 -13.58
N CYS A 219 2.08 19.19 -13.50
CA CYS A 219 3.06 18.91 -12.45
C CYS A 219 4.19 18.02 -12.98
N TYR A 220 5.42 18.30 -12.54
CA TYR A 220 6.57 17.44 -12.81
C TYR A 220 7.47 17.37 -11.56
N PRO A 221 7.55 16.20 -10.87
CA PRO A 221 8.36 16.06 -9.67
C PRO A 221 9.82 15.65 -9.97
N GLY A 222 10.24 15.64 -11.24
CA GLY A 222 11.57 15.23 -11.67
C GLY A 222 12.63 16.33 -11.61
N PRO A 223 13.91 15.98 -11.92
CA PRO A 223 15.00 16.94 -11.98
C PRO A 223 14.77 18.04 -13.04
N ALA A 224 15.09 19.29 -12.70
CA ALA A 224 14.98 20.41 -13.63
C ALA A 224 15.81 20.17 -14.90
N GLY A 225 15.19 20.36 -16.07
CA GLY A 225 15.81 20.11 -17.38
C GLY A 225 15.52 18.74 -17.99
N THR A 226 14.82 17.83 -17.29
CA THR A 226 14.40 16.52 -17.82
C THR A 226 12.94 16.48 -18.30
N GLU A 227 12.14 17.52 -18.00
CA GLU A 227 10.72 17.60 -18.40
C GLU A 227 10.57 17.69 -19.93
N GLY A 228 9.88 16.73 -20.55
CA GLY A 228 9.69 16.69 -22.00
C GLY A 228 10.93 16.27 -22.80
N VAL A 229 11.95 15.72 -22.14
CA VAL A 229 13.15 15.16 -22.75
C VAL A 229 13.04 13.63 -22.75
N GLY A 230 13.37 13.00 -23.87
CA GLY A 230 13.30 11.54 -23.99
C GLY A 230 11.91 10.97 -23.74
N LEU A 231 11.82 10.00 -22.82
CA LEU A 231 10.56 9.43 -22.35
C LEU A 231 9.88 10.24 -21.24
N CYS A 232 10.52 11.27 -20.68
CA CYS A 232 10.00 11.99 -19.52
C CYS A 232 8.86 12.94 -19.87
N SER A 233 7.80 12.89 -19.07
CA SER A 233 6.56 13.64 -19.29
C SER A 233 6.04 14.27 -18.01
N ALA A 234 5.54 15.49 -18.11
CA ALA A 234 4.71 16.09 -17.07
C ALA A 234 3.42 15.28 -16.87
N GLY A 235 2.91 15.29 -15.63
CA GLY A 235 1.61 14.76 -15.26
C GLY A 235 0.64 15.87 -14.89
N VAL A 236 -0.47 15.50 -14.25
CA VAL A 236 -1.48 16.43 -13.74
C VAL A 236 -1.76 16.24 -12.25
N GLN A 237 -2.14 17.32 -11.58
CA GLN A 237 -2.75 17.31 -10.24
C GLN A 237 -4.19 17.81 -10.34
N ALA A 238 -5.12 17.08 -9.74
CA ALA A 238 -6.42 17.61 -9.33
C ALA A 238 -6.24 18.53 -8.12
N CYS A 239 -7.13 19.50 -7.95
CA CYS A 239 -7.45 19.98 -6.61
C CYS A 239 -8.44 19.01 -5.93
N VAL A 240 -8.36 18.89 -4.60
CA VAL A 240 -9.34 18.21 -3.75
C VAL A 240 -9.36 18.90 -2.38
N ALA A 241 -10.48 19.56 -2.02
CA ALA A 241 -10.68 20.24 -0.74
C ALA A 241 -9.58 21.28 -0.43
N GLY A 242 -9.34 22.21 -1.34
CA GLY A 242 -8.35 23.30 -1.24
C GLY A 242 -6.89 22.84 -1.25
N ALA A 243 -6.64 21.59 -1.62
CA ALA A 243 -5.30 21.00 -1.67
C ALA A 243 -5.04 20.28 -3.00
N TRP A 244 -3.87 20.53 -3.58
CA TRP A 244 -3.43 19.80 -4.77
C TRP A 244 -3.08 18.35 -4.41
N ALA A 245 -3.75 17.40 -5.05
CA ALA A 245 -3.57 15.97 -4.86
C ALA A 245 -2.17 15.49 -5.30
N ALA A 246 -1.88 14.20 -5.18
CA ALA A 246 -0.65 13.64 -5.73
C ALA A 246 -0.57 13.89 -7.26
N CYS A 247 0.62 14.21 -7.78
CA CYS A 247 0.85 14.29 -9.21
C CYS A 247 0.63 12.90 -9.84
N GLY A 248 -0.03 12.83 -11.00
CA GLY A 248 -0.35 11.57 -11.66
C GLY A 248 -0.13 11.62 -13.18
N GLY A 249 0.23 10.48 -13.78
CA GLY A 249 0.48 10.39 -15.23
C GLY A 249 1.81 10.99 -15.72
N TYR A 250 2.73 11.30 -14.81
CA TYR A 250 4.09 11.73 -15.15
C TYR A 250 5.01 10.54 -15.42
N THR A 251 6.08 10.78 -16.19
CA THR A 251 7.19 9.82 -16.41
C THR A 251 8.50 10.48 -15.98
N LEU A 252 9.29 9.81 -15.13
CA LEU A 252 10.56 10.33 -14.58
C LEU A 252 11.78 9.65 -15.17
N PRO A 253 12.98 10.25 -15.03
CA PRO A 253 14.26 9.62 -15.36
C PRO A 253 14.40 8.23 -14.76
N GLY A 254 14.57 7.23 -15.63
CA GLY A 254 14.97 5.88 -15.29
C GLY A 254 16.48 5.67 -15.43
N THR A 255 16.88 4.40 -15.49
CA THR A 255 18.23 3.96 -15.88
C THR A 255 18.23 3.64 -17.37
N GLU A 256 19.30 4.00 -18.09
CA GLU A 256 19.47 3.64 -19.51
C GLU A 256 19.53 2.13 -19.72
N VAL A 257 18.89 1.69 -20.81
CA VAL A 257 19.04 0.38 -21.44
C VAL A 257 19.30 0.59 -22.93
N CYS A 258 19.95 -0.38 -23.60
CA CYS A 258 20.09 -0.31 -25.07
C CYS A 258 18.74 -0.63 -25.76
N ASP A 259 17.76 0.27 -25.72
CA ASP A 259 16.42 0.11 -26.35
C ASP A 259 16.10 1.15 -27.44
N GLY A 260 17.01 2.09 -27.71
CA GLY A 260 16.83 3.15 -28.70
C GLY A 260 15.98 4.33 -28.23
N GLN A 261 15.77 4.45 -26.91
CA GLN A 261 15.03 5.55 -26.29
C GLN A 261 15.90 6.21 -25.19
N ASP A 262 15.67 7.49 -24.93
CA ASP A 262 16.29 8.24 -23.84
C ASP A 262 15.48 7.98 -22.56
N ASN A 263 15.97 7.06 -21.70
CA ASN A 263 15.24 6.60 -20.53
C ASN A 263 15.52 7.49 -19.29
N ASN A 264 16.72 8.06 -19.19
CA ASN A 264 17.15 8.96 -18.13
C ASN A 264 16.86 10.45 -18.42
N CYS A 265 16.45 10.75 -19.65
CA CYS A 265 15.94 12.04 -20.09
C CYS A 265 16.99 13.17 -20.07
N ASN A 266 18.24 12.86 -20.47
CA ASN A 266 19.30 13.88 -20.61
C ASN A 266 19.48 14.44 -22.03
N GLY A 267 18.76 13.90 -23.02
CA GLY A 267 18.85 14.32 -24.42
C GLY A 267 19.91 13.56 -25.24
N SER A 268 20.42 12.46 -24.70
CA SER A 268 21.23 11.45 -25.39
C SER A 268 20.41 10.17 -25.58
N THR A 269 20.98 9.08 -26.10
CA THR A 269 20.25 7.81 -26.27
C THR A 269 21.25 6.64 -26.22
N ASP A 270 20.90 5.59 -25.47
CA ASP A 270 21.71 4.38 -25.28
C ASP A 270 23.12 4.63 -24.68
N GLU A 271 23.36 5.75 -23.99
CA GLU A 271 24.68 6.07 -23.42
C GLU A 271 24.92 5.53 -22.01
N ASN A 272 26.19 5.26 -21.68
CA ASN A 272 26.63 4.83 -20.34
C ASN A 272 25.90 3.60 -19.76
N VAL A 273 25.28 2.75 -20.61
CA VAL A 273 24.48 1.58 -20.21
C VAL A 273 25.27 0.59 -19.35
N SER A 274 25.13 0.75 -18.03
CA SER A 274 25.77 -0.06 -16.99
C SER A 274 24.83 -1.17 -16.50
N VAL A 275 24.79 -2.28 -17.23
CA VAL A 275 24.07 -3.49 -16.80
C VAL A 275 25.00 -4.40 -16.00
N PHE A 276 24.45 -5.13 -15.03
CA PHE A 276 25.17 -5.90 -14.01
C PHE A 276 25.85 -5.07 -12.93
N THR A 277 25.03 -4.43 -12.09
CA THR A 277 25.27 -4.61 -10.66
C THR A 277 25.15 -6.11 -10.31
N LYS A 278 25.90 -6.55 -9.30
CA LYS A 278 26.03 -7.94 -8.81
C LYS A 278 24.70 -8.73 -8.77
N PRO A 279 24.73 -10.06 -9.00
CA PRO A 279 23.73 -11.01 -8.49
C PRO A 279 23.60 -10.92 -6.94
N GLY A 280 22.68 -10.07 -6.47
CA GLY A 280 22.50 -9.66 -5.08
C GLY A 280 22.96 -8.24 -4.76
N ALA A 281 22.86 -7.30 -5.71
CA ALA A 281 22.88 -5.85 -5.46
C ALA A 281 21.48 -5.20 -5.59
N ASP A 282 20.62 -5.72 -6.46
CA ASP A 282 19.18 -5.65 -6.22
C ASP A 282 18.80 -6.71 -5.18
N GLN A 283 17.71 -6.48 -4.43
CA GLN A 283 17.28 -7.32 -3.30
C GLN A 283 16.87 -8.75 -3.72
N ASP A 284 16.60 -8.98 -5.01
CA ASP A 284 15.96 -10.21 -5.53
C ASP A 284 16.90 -11.12 -6.36
N THR A 285 18.23 -10.99 -6.18
CA THR A 285 19.21 -11.87 -6.84
C THR A 285 20.20 -12.50 -5.85
N LEU A 286 20.68 -13.72 -6.15
CA LEU A 286 21.41 -14.57 -5.21
C LEU A 286 22.93 -14.62 -5.52
N PRO A 287 23.82 -14.72 -4.51
CA PRO A 287 25.26 -14.74 -4.74
C PRO A 287 25.70 -16.00 -5.48
N ILE A 288 26.55 -15.84 -6.52
CA ILE A 288 27.12 -16.96 -7.25
C ILE A 288 28.31 -17.52 -6.46
N TYR A 289 28.00 -18.44 -5.54
CA TYR A 289 28.98 -19.22 -4.82
C TYR A 289 29.63 -20.29 -5.71
N ARG A 290 30.87 -20.65 -5.37
CA ARG A 290 31.52 -21.87 -5.86
C ARG A 290 30.66 -23.09 -5.42
N PRO A 291 30.33 -24.03 -6.32
CA PRO A 291 29.50 -25.19 -5.96
C PRO A 291 30.09 -26.01 -4.81
N VAL A 292 29.24 -26.58 -3.96
CA VAL A 292 29.64 -27.35 -2.77
C VAL A 292 29.09 -28.77 -2.81
N ASP A 293 29.97 -29.77 -2.68
CA ASP A 293 29.58 -31.16 -2.44
C ASP A 293 29.74 -31.45 -0.95
N VAL A 294 28.62 -31.69 -0.26
CA VAL A 294 28.55 -32.06 1.15
C VAL A 294 28.60 -33.59 1.27
N ILE A 295 29.64 -34.13 1.89
CA ILE A 295 29.77 -35.55 2.23
C ILE A 295 29.32 -35.71 3.69
N LEU A 296 28.07 -36.10 3.90
CA LEU A 296 27.50 -36.35 5.21
C LEU A 296 27.76 -37.81 5.61
N VAL A 297 28.37 -38.03 6.76
CA VAL A 297 28.75 -39.35 7.29
C VAL A 297 28.05 -39.52 8.63
N VAL A 298 27.28 -40.60 8.77
CA VAL A 298 26.46 -40.85 9.97
C VAL A 298 26.68 -42.27 10.44
N ASP A 299 27.20 -42.38 11.66
CA ASP A 299 27.47 -43.63 12.35
C ASP A 299 26.19 -44.45 12.61
N ASN A 300 26.28 -45.76 12.40
CA ASN A 300 25.21 -46.75 12.59
C ASN A 300 25.44 -47.60 13.86
N SER A 301 26.34 -47.20 14.74
CA SER A 301 26.58 -47.81 16.05
C SER A 301 25.33 -47.81 16.94
N GLY A 302 25.30 -48.74 17.92
CA GLY A 302 24.12 -48.98 18.75
C GLY A 302 23.66 -47.81 19.63
N SER A 303 24.54 -46.85 19.88
CA SER A 303 24.25 -45.60 20.61
C SER A 303 23.39 -44.63 19.79
N MET A 304 23.69 -44.48 18.50
CA MET A 304 23.25 -43.41 17.59
C MET A 304 21.74 -43.35 17.25
N THR A 305 20.89 -44.06 17.99
CA THR A 305 19.48 -44.28 17.62
C THR A 305 18.66 -42.99 17.64
N ASP A 306 18.92 -42.07 18.58
CA ASP A 306 18.15 -40.82 18.72
C ASP A 306 18.75 -39.69 17.87
N GLU A 307 20.07 -39.75 17.66
CA GLU A 307 20.91 -38.90 16.82
C GLU A 307 20.54 -39.09 15.33
N ILE A 308 20.45 -40.33 14.85
CA ILE A 308 20.02 -40.62 13.46
C ILE A 308 18.62 -40.08 13.22
N GLN A 309 17.68 -40.33 14.14
CA GLN A 309 16.32 -39.77 14.02
C GLN A 309 16.33 -38.23 14.06
N ALA A 310 17.28 -37.62 14.76
CA ALA A 310 17.47 -36.18 14.76
C ALA A 310 18.03 -35.67 13.41
N VAL A 311 18.90 -36.42 12.73
CA VAL A 311 19.30 -36.13 11.34
C VAL A 311 18.11 -36.26 10.39
N GLU A 312 17.34 -37.35 10.47
CA GLU A 312 16.16 -37.59 9.61
C GLU A 312 15.12 -36.46 9.73
N ARG A 313 14.85 -35.97 10.95
CA ARG A 313 13.95 -34.82 11.19
C ARG A 313 14.48 -33.52 10.60
N ASN A 314 15.78 -33.26 10.70
CA ASN A 314 16.35 -31.92 10.47
C ASN A 314 16.96 -31.70 9.09
N ILE A 315 17.49 -32.72 8.42
CA ILE A 315 18.23 -32.53 7.15
C ILE A 315 17.39 -31.91 6.04
N ASN A 316 16.08 -32.19 5.98
CA ASN A 316 15.17 -31.57 5.02
C ASN A 316 14.81 -30.12 5.39
N GLN A 317 14.44 -29.87 6.65
CA GLN A 317 13.81 -28.60 7.08
C GLN A 317 14.82 -27.54 7.57
N ASN A 318 15.90 -27.98 8.22
CA ASN A 318 16.86 -27.13 8.93
C ASN A 318 18.27 -27.19 8.32
N PHE A 319 18.44 -27.90 7.19
CA PHE A 319 19.69 -27.90 6.40
C PHE A 319 19.41 -27.62 4.91
N ALA A 320 18.77 -28.57 4.21
CA ALA A 320 18.53 -28.47 2.77
C ALA A 320 17.73 -27.23 2.37
N ALA A 321 16.69 -26.86 3.12
CA ALA A 321 15.93 -25.63 2.88
C ALA A 321 16.80 -24.36 2.93
N ILE A 322 17.77 -24.29 3.84
CA ILE A 322 18.66 -23.13 4.03
C ILE A 322 19.72 -23.08 2.92
N MET A 323 20.31 -24.24 2.61
CA MET A 323 21.24 -24.41 1.50
C MET A 323 20.57 -24.09 0.15
N GLN A 324 19.26 -24.31 0.02
CA GLN A 324 18.48 -23.95 -1.17
C GLN A 324 18.08 -22.46 -1.20
N GLN A 325 17.83 -21.83 -0.04
CA GLN A 325 17.48 -20.41 0.09
C GLN A 325 18.68 -19.46 -0.14
N SER A 326 19.90 -19.91 0.14
CA SER A 326 21.12 -19.12 -0.07
C SER A 326 21.59 -19.01 -1.53
N GLY A 327 20.98 -19.76 -2.45
CA GLY A 327 21.41 -19.84 -3.86
C GLY A 327 22.67 -20.68 -4.11
N LEU A 328 23.32 -21.18 -3.06
CA LEU A 328 24.51 -22.04 -3.15
C LEU A 328 24.21 -23.30 -3.96
N ASP A 329 25.01 -23.58 -5.00
CA ASP A 329 24.85 -24.77 -5.86
C ASP A 329 25.31 -26.06 -5.13
N TYR A 330 24.52 -26.50 -4.16
CA TYR A 330 24.87 -27.58 -3.25
C TYR A 330 24.45 -28.97 -3.75
N ARG A 331 25.19 -29.98 -3.30
CA ARG A 331 24.91 -31.42 -3.47
C ARG A 331 25.16 -32.11 -2.14
N VAL A 332 24.36 -33.10 -1.79
CA VAL A 332 24.53 -33.92 -0.59
C VAL A 332 24.80 -35.36 -0.98
N ILE A 333 25.84 -35.95 -0.39
CA ILE A 333 26.27 -37.34 -0.56
C ILE A 333 26.30 -37.96 0.84
N LEU A 334 25.37 -38.86 1.12
CA LEU A 334 25.22 -39.53 2.42
C LEU A 334 25.94 -40.88 2.42
N LEU A 335 26.92 -41.06 3.32
CA LEU A 335 27.61 -42.33 3.60
C LEU A 335 27.09 -42.85 4.94
N SER A 336 26.12 -43.76 4.88
CA SER A 336 25.50 -44.39 6.05
C SER A 336 24.55 -45.50 5.61
N ARG A 337 24.26 -46.49 6.47
CA ARG A 337 23.44 -47.65 6.10
C ARG A 337 22.01 -47.22 5.81
N HIS A 338 21.48 -47.50 4.62
CA HIS A 338 20.09 -47.21 4.29
C HIS A 338 19.14 -48.16 5.03
N GLY A 339 18.12 -47.63 5.71
CA GLY A 339 17.14 -48.47 6.43
C GLY A 339 16.33 -47.73 7.48
N ARG A 340 16.02 -48.40 8.59
CA ARG A 340 15.17 -47.87 9.68
C ARG A 340 15.97 -47.62 10.95
N ALA A 341 15.95 -46.38 11.44
CA ALA A 341 16.73 -45.95 12.61
C ALA A 341 16.37 -46.79 13.85
N SER A 342 15.06 -46.92 14.12
CA SER A 342 14.49 -47.61 15.29
C SER A 342 14.64 -49.15 15.29
N SER A 343 15.47 -49.75 14.43
CA SER A 343 15.56 -51.20 14.28
C SER A 343 16.93 -51.72 13.85
N TYR A 344 17.69 -50.93 13.09
CA TYR A 344 19.02 -51.30 12.60
C TYR A 344 20.01 -50.13 12.61
N GLN A 345 19.70 -49.06 13.37
CA GLN A 345 20.51 -47.83 13.44
C GLN A 345 20.89 -47.31 12.04
N SER A 346 19.98 -47.49 11.09
CA SER A 346 20.15 -47.21 9.67
C SER A 346 19.29 -46.00 9.30
N ILE A 347 19.75 -45.15 8.40
CA ILE A 347 19.10 -43.87 8.09
C ILE A 347 18.23 -43.95 6.83
N CYS A 348 17.10 -43.25 6.84
CA CYS A 348 16.27 -43.01 5.65
C CYS A 348 15.88 -41.52 5.57
N ILE A 349 16.38 -40.85 4.55
CA ILE A 349 16.00 -39.46 4.23
C ILE A 349 14.82 -39.47 3.28
N THR A 350 13.79 -38.65 3.54
CA THR A 350 12.63 -38.46 2.64
C THR A 350 12.86 -37.37 1.60
N SER A 351 11.95 -37.31 0.61
CA SER A 351 11.59 -36.08 -0.10
C SER A 351 11.41 -34.88 0.86
N PRO A 352 11.72 -33.63 0.45
CA PRO A 352 12.15 -33.20 -0.88
C PRO A 352 13.61 -33.49 -1.25
N LEU A 353 14.50 -33.75 -0.27
CA LEU A 353 15.92 -33.93 -0.56
C LEU A 353 16.18 -35.23 -1.35
N SER A 354 15.60 -36.35 -0.94
CA SER A 354 15.70 -37.64 -1.64
C SER A 354 14.49 -37.97 -2.51
N GLY A 355 14.55 -39.05 -3.28
CA GLY A 355 13.39 -39.62 -3.98
C GLY A 355 12.53 -40.56 -3.14
N ASN A 356 12.82 -40.75 -1.84
CA ASN A 356 12.02 -41.62 -0.97
C ASN A 356 10.72 -40.91 -0.56
N GLY A 357 9.57 -41.39 -1.04
CA GLY A 357 8.26 -40.82 -0.71
C GLY A 357 7.81 -41.00 0.74
N SER A 358 8.35 -41.99 1.45
CA SER A 358 8.18 -42.16 2.90
C SER A 358 9.34 -42.95 3.50
N CYS A 359 9.69 -42.62 4.75
CA CYS A 359 10.56 -43.43 5.62
C CYS A 359 9.78 -44.05 6.80
N THR A 360 8.45 -43.88 6.84
CA THR A 360 7.54 -44.55 7.77
C THR A 360 6.79 -45.68 7.06
N GLY A 361 6.60 -46.81 7.74
CA GLY A 361 5.99 -48.00 7.17
C GLY A 361 6.96 -48.79 6.28
N SER A 362 6.68 -48.88 4.98
CA SER A 362 7.44 -49.66 4.00
C SER A 362 8.58 -48.85 3.39
N ILE A 363 9.74 -48.89 4.05
CA ILE A 363 10.98 -48.29 3.51
C ILE A 363 11.45 -49.11 2.30
N PRO A 364 11.82 -48.48 1.16
CA PRO A 364 12.44 -49.18 0.03
C PRO A 364 13.71 -49.94 0.45
N SER A 365 13.96 -51.12 -0.12
CA SER A 365 15.15 -51.93 0.23
C SER A 365 16.49 -51.28 -0.11
N CYS A 366 16.48 -50.27 -0.99
CA CYS A 366 17.62 -49.49 -1.45
C CYS A 366 17.20 -48.03 -1.59
N PRO A 367 18.10 -47.07 -1.32
CA PRO A 367 17.74 -45.65 -1.34
C PRO A 367 17.35 -45.19 -2.75
N VAL A 368 16.51 -44.16 -2.82
CA VAL A 368 16.17 -43.45 -4.07
C VAL A 368 16.82 -42.08 -4.02
N ASN A 369 17.80 -41.85 -4.89
CA ASN A 369 18.51 -40.57 -5.01
C ASN A 369 17.55 -39.47 -5.48
N GLY A 370 17.78 -38.24 -5.02
CA GLY A 370 17.10 -37.03 -5.49
C GLY A 370 17.95 -36.29 -6.55
N PRO A 371 17.49 -35.14 -7.05
CA PRO A 371 18.24 -34.36 -8.05
C PRO A 371 19.56 -33.78 -7.50
N ARG A 372 19.62 -33.54 -6.19
CA ARG A 372 20.79 -32.99 -5.47
C ARG A 372 21.28 -33.89 -4.32
N PHE A 373 20.71 -35.08 -4.15
CA PHE A 373 20.99 -35.99 -3.03
C PHE A 373 21.31 -37.40 -3.50
N PHE A 374 22.42 -37.94 -3.01
CA PHE A 374 22.90 -39.26 -3.36
C PHE A 374 23.25 -40.04 -2.10
N HIS A 375 22.80 -41.29 -1.99
CA HIS A 375 23.00 -42.10 -0.78
C HIS A 375 23.82 -43.35 -1.10
N TYR A 376 25.04 -43.39 -0.57
CA TYR A 376 25.93 -44.54 -0.60
C TYR A 376 25.62 -45.44 0.60
N SER A 377 24.93 -46.56 0.37
CA SER A 377 24.47 -47.45 1.44
C SER A 377 25.59 -48.38 1.93
N VAL A 378 26.23 -47.98 3.03
CA VAL A 378 27.29 -48.73 3.73
C VAL A 378 27.16 -48.58 5.23
N GLU A 379 27.46 -49.63 5.97
CA GLU A 379 27.55 -49.56 7.43
C GLU A 379 28.75 -48.74 7.87
N ILE A 380 28.50 -47.69 8.63
CA ILE A 380 29.49 -46.97 9.41
C ILE A 380 29.37 -47.47 10.85
N GLY A 381 30.48 -47.88 11.47
CA GLY A 381 30.51 -48.24 12.88
C GLY A 381 31.37 -47.29 13.69
N SER A 382 31.21 -47.34 15.01
CA SER A 382 31.86 -46.53 16.05
C SER A 382 33.28 -45.99 15.77
N HIS A 383 34.14 -46.79 15.13
CA HIS A 383 35.56 -46.48 14.96
C HIS A 383 36.04 -46.50 13.50
N ASP A 384 35.19 -46.75 12.50
CA ASP A 384 35.62 -47.02 11.11
C ASP A 384 35.24 -45.96 10.07
N SER A 385 34.55 -44.89 10.44
CA SER A 385 34.01 -43.90 9.48
C SER A 385 35.06 -43.31 8.53
N LEU A 386 36.21 -42.85 9.05
CA LEU A 386 37.31 -42.31 8.23
C LEU A 386 37.83 -43.33 7.21
N TYR A 387 37.98 -44.59 7.63
CA TYR A 387 38.38 -45.68 6.73
C TYR A 387 37.30 -45.97 5.69
N ARG A 388 36.01 -45.98 6.09
CA ARG A 388 34.86 -46.14 5.18
C ARG A 388 34.84 -45.05 4.13
N ILE A 389 35.04 -43.78 4.48
CA ILE A 389 35.14 -42.66 3.53
C ILE A 389 36.17 -43.00 2.44
N ILE A 390 37.40 -43.33 2.83
CA ILE A 390 38.50 -43.63 1.89
C ILE A 390 38.19 -44.89 1.04
N HIS A 391 37.87 -46.00 1.69
CA HIS A 391 37.81 -47.32 1.04
C HIS A 391 36.52 -47.55 0.23
N THR A 392 35.51 -46.69 0.38
CA THR A 392 34.30 -46.68 -0.46
C THR A 392 34.38 -45.69 -1.64
N TYR A 393 35.42 -44.85 -1.70
CA TYR A 393 35.55 -43.77 -2.69
C TYR A 393 35.31 -44.25 -4.13
N ASN A 394 35.90 -45.40 -4.50
CA ASN A 394 35.80 -46.01 -5.83
C ASN A 394 35.22 -47.45 -5.83
N ALA A 395 34.47 -47.85 -4.80
CA ALA A 395 33.91 -49.21 -4.66
C ALA A 395 32.37 -49.21 -4.76
N PRO A 396 31.71 -50.26 -5.29
CA PRO A 396 30.25 -50.30 -5.38
C PRO A 396 29.57 -50.41 -4.01
N ASP A 397 28.47 -49.69 -3.81
CA ASP A 397 27.60 -49.85 -2.64
C ASP A 397 26.74 -51.12 -2.74
N SER A 398 26.20 -51.54 -1.59
CA SER A 398 25.34 -52.74 -1.48
C SER A 398 24.08 -52.71 -2.37
N CYS A 399 23.64 -51.53 -2.80
CA CYS A 399 22.47 -51.32 -3.65
C CYS A 399 22.81 -50.94 -5.10
N ASN A 400 24.10 -50.94 -5.46
CA ASN A 400 24.64 -50.56 -6.78
C ASN A 400 24.04 -49.25 -7.33
N ARG A 401 23.81 -48.27 -6.45
CA ARG A 401 23.52 -46.87 -6.79
C ARG A 401 24.77 -46.11 -7.22
N ALA A 402 25.92 -46.53 -6.67
CA ALA A 402 27.23 -45.96 -6.87
C ALA A 402 28.21 -47.03 -7.42
N PRO A 403 28.02 -47.55 -8.65
CA PRO A 403 28.82 -48.65 -9.19
C PRO A 403 30.34 -48.41 -9.21
N ASN A 404 30.76 -47.15 -9.37
CA ASN A 404 32.15 -46.70 -9.34
C ASN A 404 32.53 -45.99 -8.03
N GLY A 405 31.81 -46.24 -6.92
CA GLY A 405 31.96 -45.51 -5.66
C GLY A 405 31.32 -44.13 -5.63
N TRP A 406 31.28 -43.53 -4.44
CA TRP A 406 30.65 -42.21 -4.24
C TRP A 406 31.43 -41.07 -4.91
N SER A 407 32.68 -41.29 -5.32
CA SER A 407 33.49 -40.34 -6.10
C SER A 407 32.78 -39.88 -7.39
N GLN A 408 31.98 -40.75 -8.02
CA GLN A 408 31.26 -40.43 -9.26
C GLN A 408 30.21 -39.32 -9.10
N TRP A 409 29.83 -38.99 -7.86
CA TRP A 409 28.90 -37.90 -7.55
C TRP A 409 29.61 -36.59 -7.19
N LEU A 410 30.94 -36.58 -7.07
CA LEU A 410 31.72 -35.36 -6.84
C LEU A 410 31.87 -34.55 -8.13
N ARG A 411 31.55 -33.26 -8.06
CA ARG A 411 31.75 -32.32 -9.17
C ARG A 411 33.19 -31.82 -9.17
N GLN A 412 33.85 -31.86 -10.32
CA GLN A 412 35.14 -31.19 -10.49
C GLN A 412 34.97 -29.68 -10.21
N GLY A 413 35.98 -29.05 -9.60
CA GLY A 413 35.93 -27.64 -9.24
C GLY A 413 35.04 -27.27 -8.05
N ALA A 414 34.14 -28.14 -7.58
CA ALA A 414 33.34 -27.90 -6.37
C ALA A 414 34.17 -28.07 -5.08
N MET A 415 33.94 -27.22 -4.07
CA MET A 415 34.52 -27.38 -2.72
C MET A 415 33.87 -28.57 -2.01
N LYS A 416 34.65 -29.33 -1.22
CA LYS A 416 34.13 -30.49 -0.48
C LYS A 416 33.88 -30.12 0.98
N VAL A 417 32.78 -30.59 1.54
CA VAL A 417 32.45 -30.37 2.95
C VAL A 417 32.09 -31.70 3.58
N PHE A 418 32.97 -32.24 4.42
CA PHE A 418 32.63 -33.40 5.24
C PHE A 418 31.82 -32.94 6.46
N ILE A 419 30.80 -33.72 6.83
CA ILE A 419 30.08 -33.58 8.10
C ILE A 419 30.06 -34.96 8.75
N GLU A 420 30.87 -35.15 9.79
CA GLU A 420 30.93 -36.38 10.58
C GLU A 420 29.93 -36.33 11.74
N ILE A 421 29.15 -37.39 11.96
CA ILE A 421 28.20 -37.50 13.09
C ILE A 421 28.35 -38.88 13.77
N THR A 422 28.95 -38.90 14.97
CA THR A 422 29.19 -40.11 15.81
C THR A 422 29.44 -39.74 17.29
N ASP A 423 29.08 -40.61 18.24
CA ASP A 423 29.40 -40.45 19.67
C ASP A 423 30.68 -41.19 20.14
N ASP A 424 31.39 -41.81 19.19
CA ASP A 424 32.67 -42.50 19.38
C ASP A 424 33.85 -41.72 18.71
N GLY A 425 34.91 -42.42 18.30
CA GLY A 425 36.16 -41.86 17.76
C GLY A 425 36.87 -42.90 16.87
N PRO A 426 37.72 -42.51 15.91
CA PRO A 426 38.32 -43.44 14.95
C PRO A 426 39.60 -44.12 15.50
N LEU A 427 39.79 -44.07 16.82
CA LEU A 427 40.85 -44.69 17.62
C LEU A 427 40.26 -45.03 19.00
N SER A 428 41.03 -45.74 19.82
CA SER A 428 40.73 -45.94 21.23
C SER A 428 40.86 -44.65 22.05
N ASN A 429 40.31 -44.65 23.26
CA ASN A 429 40.58 -43.63 24.29
C ASN A 429 42.07 -43.54 24.71
N SER A 430 42.95 -44.45 24.26
CA SER A 430 44.40 -44.39 24.44
C SER A 430 45.16 -43.91 23.19
N GLY A 431 44.46 -43.51 22.12
CA GLY A 431 45.07 -43.11 20.84
C GLY A 431 45.71 -44.30 20.09
N HIS A 432 45.14 -45.49 20.25
CA HIS A 432 45.59 -46.72 19.60
C HIS A 432 44.50 -47.26 18.67
N ARG A 433 44.92 -48.07 17.69
CA ARG A 433 44.04 -48.70 16.71
C ARG A 433 43.32 -49.90 17.34
N GLU A 434 42.00 -49.82 17.51
CA GLU A 434 41.17 -50.92 18.05
C GLU A 434 41.02 -52.07 17.04
N THR A 435 40.87 -51.76 15.74
CA THR A 435 40.61 -52.73 14.68
C THR A 435 41.42 -52.43 13.40
N PRO A 436 41.53 -53.38 12.44
CA PRO A 436 42.17 -53.14 11.15
C PRO A 436 41.55 -52.02 10.28
N ASP A 437 40.41 -51.45 10.70
CA ASP A 437 39.61 -50.48 9.95
C ASP A 437 39.52 -49.10 10.64
N THR A 438 40.28 -48.82 11.71
CA THR A 438 40.30 -47.47 12.38
C THR A 438 41.54 -46.67 11.98
N MET A 439 41.53 -45.33 11.98
CA MET A 439 42.68 -44.51 11.54
C MET A 439 42.76 -43.13 12.22
N SER A 440 43.98 -42.60 12.34
CA SER A 440 44.22 -41.24 12.85
C SER A 440 43.87 -40.15 11.83
N ALA A 441 43.72 -38.92 12.30
CA ALA A 441 43.54 -37.75 11.43
C ALA A 441 44.68 -37.60 10.41
N SER A 442 45.92 -37.90 10.81
CA SER A 442 47.10 -37.83 9.94
C SER A 442 47.11 -38.87 8.82
N GLU A 443 46.65 -40.09 9.09
CA GLU A 443 46.54 -41.16 8.09
C GLU A 443 45.41 -40.86 7.10
N PHE A 444 44.23 -40.47 7.62
CA PHE A 444 43.10 -40.05 6.79
C PHE A 444 43.46 -38.92 5.82
N LEU A 445 44.15 -37.88 6.29
CA LEU A 445 44.60 -36.77 5.43
C LEU A 445 45.56 -37.26 4.34
N ALA A 446 46.54 -38.11 4.68
CA ALA A 446 47.51 -38.62 3.72
C ALA A 446 46.84 -39.46 2.63
N GLU A 447 45.88 -40.32 3.00
CA GLU A 447 45.12 -41.15 2.05
C GLU A 447 44.13 -40.30 1.23
N LEU A 448 43.44 -39.32 1.84
CA LEU A 448 42.47 -38.46 1.16
C LEU A 448 43.13 -37.62 0.05
N TYR A 449 44.29 -37.01 0.32
CA TYR A 449 45.04 -36.30 -0.72
C TYR A 449 45.57 -37.25 -1.81
N ALA A 450 45.92 -38.49 -1.45
CA ALA A 450 46.38 -39.50 -2.42
C ALA A 450 45.24 -40.03 -3.33
N LEU A 451 43.99 -40.09 -2.86
CA LEU A 451 42.84 -40.51 -3.65
C LEU A 451 42.60 -39.61 -4.87
N SER A 452 42.60 -38.29 -4.66
CA SER A 452 42.39 -37.32 -5.73
C SER A 452 42.80 -35.89 -5.34
N PRO A 453 44.01 -35.45 -5.70
CA PRO A 453 44.44 -34.06 -5.50
C PRO A 453 43.53 -33.04 -6.22
N ALA A 454 42.88 -33.44 -7.32
CA ALA A 454 41.94 -32.58 -8.05
C ALA A 454 40.63 -32.33 -7.29
N GLN A 455 40.17 -33.28 -6.47
CA GLN A 455 38.94 -33.13 -5.67
C GLN A 455 39.22 -32.59 -4.27
N PHE A 456 40.32 -33.00 -3.63
CA PHE A 456 40.63 -32.70 -2.22
C PHE A 456 41.80 -31.73 -2.00
N GLY A 457 42.51 -31.33 -3.06
CA GLY A 457 43.62 -30.38 -2.98
C GLY A 457 44.92 -31.05 -2.51
N THR A 458 45.72 -30.32 -1.74
CA THR A 458 47.01 -30.79 -1.20
C THR A 458 47.20 -30.34 0.25
N PRO A 459 48.16 -30.89 1.02
CA PRO A 459 48.45 -30.41 2.38
C PRO A 459 48.80 -28.92 2.49
N ALA A 460 49.23 -28.27 1.40
CA ALA A 460 49.52 -26.83 1.35
C ALA A 460 48.34 -25.97 0.86
N ALA A 461 47.34 -26.59 0.24
CA ALA A 461 46.13 -25.95 -0.27
C ALA A 461 44.97 -26.98 -0.28
N PRO A 462 44.31 -27.22 0.86
CA PRO A 462 43.18 -28.16 0.95
C PRO A 462 41.98 -27.64 0.15
N ASN A 463 41.28 -28.54 -0.54
CA ASN A 463 40.03 -28.22 -1.26
C ASN A 463 38.78 -28.71 -0.51
N PHE A 464 38.90 -28.89 0.81
CA PHE A 464 37.81 -29.37 1.65
C PHE A 464 37.80 -28.73 3.03
N VAL A 465 36.62 -28.72 3.64
CA VAL A 465 36.38 -28.39 5.06
C VAL A 465 35.80 -29.65 5.73
N PHE A 466 36.16 -29.92 6.98
CA PHE A 466 35.65 -31.07 7.75
C PHE A 466 34.93 -30.56 9.01
N HIS A 467 33.62 -30.70 9.08
CA HIS A 467 32.82 -30.40 10.27
C HIS A 467 32.56 -31.69 11.05
N SER A 468 32.40 -31.57 12.38
CA SER A 468 32.16 -32.74 13.24
C SER A 468 31.09 -32.45 14.29
N ILE A 469 30.02 -33.25 14.32
CA ILE A 469 29.00 -33.28 15.37
C ILE A 469 29.27 -34.52 16.24
N ILE A 470 29.99 -34.34 17.35
CA ILE A 470 30.72 -35.40 18.04
C ILE A 470 30.64 -35.26 19.56
N GLY A 471 31.07 -36.28 20.30
CA GLY A 471 31.00 -36.36 21.76
C GLY A 471 31.79 -35.33 22.58
N GLN A 472 32.39 -34.32 21.96
CA GLN A 472 33.08 -33.23 22.66
C GLN A 472 32.11 -32.36 23.47
N LYS A 473 32.56 -31.80 24.59
CA LYS A 473 31.74 -30.93 25.46
C LYS A 473 31.13 -29.72 24.74
N GLU A 474 29.92 -29.35 25.15
CA GLU A 474 29.22 -28.10 24.79
C GLU A 474 30.09 -26.84 25.00
N ASN A 475 29.88 -25.84 24.13
CA ASN A 475 30.47 -24.50 24.26
C ASN A 475 29.65 -23.63 25.24
N ASN A 476 29.94 -22.33 25.31
CA ASN A 476 29.11 -21.35 26.01
C ASN A 476 28.73 -20.17 25.08
N PRO A 477 27.47 -20.03 24.66
CA PRO A 477 26.30 -20.86 25.03
C PRO A 477 26.36 -22.29 24.45
N PRO A 478 25.58 -23.26 24.98
CA PRO A 478 25.73 -24.68 24.65
C PRO A 478 25.60 -25.07 23.18
N LEU A 479 24.85 -24.29 22.39
CA LEU A 479 24.61 -24.53 20.97
C LEU A 479 25.64 -23.85 20.04
N ALA A 480 26.52 -23.00 20.58
CA ALA A 480 27.52 -22.31 19.77
C ALA A 480 28.59 -23.29 19.24
N PRO A 481 29.04 -23.17 17.98
CA PRO A 481 30.13 -23.97 17.46
C PRO A 481 31.42 -23.75 18.25
N TRP A 482 32.25 -24.78 18.36
CA TRP A 482 33.68 -24.61 18.65
C TRP A 482 34.41 -24.29 17.34
N LEU A 483 35.03 -23.11 17.29
CA LEU A 483 35.72 -22.59 16.11
C LEU A 483 37.05 -23.34 15.85
N PRO A 484 37.61 -23.27 14.64
CA PRO A 484 38.90 -23.91 14.32
C PRO A 484 40.07 -23.32 15.11
N THR A 485 39.95 -22.05 15.52
CA THR A 485 40.94 -21.31 16.32
C THR A 485 40.93 -21.67 17.81
N GLN A 486 39.95 -22.46 18.28
CA GLN A 486 39.83 -22.89 19.67
C GLN A 486 40.48 -24.26 19.89
N PRO A 487 40.98 -24.57 21.11
CA PRO A 487 41.73 -25.80 21.38
C PRO A 487 40.91 -27.08 21.21
N LEU A 488 41.60 -28.23 21.29
CA LEU A 488 40.98 -29.55 21.42
C LEU A 488 40.24 -29.65 22.77
N ILE A 489 39.03 -30.21 22.73
CA ILE A 489 38.14 -30.36 23.88
C ILE A 489 38.19 -31.82 24.34
N SER A 490 38.88 -32.06 25.45
CA SER A 490 39.06 -33.40 26.04
C SER A 490 37.90 -33.84 26.93
N ALA A 491 37.02 -32.93 27.34
CA ALA A 491 35.81 -33.26 28.09
C ALA A 491 34.70 -33.79 27.16
N LEU A 492 33.92 -34.75 27.66
CA LEU A 492 32.71 -35.26 27.02
C LEU A 492 31.55 -34.26 27.16
N CYS A 493 30.59 -34.31 26.24
CA CYS A 493 29.32 -33.60 26.36
C CYS A 493 28.39 -34.19 27.43
N THR A 494 27.39 -33.39 27.85
CA THR A 494 26.46 -33.73 28.92
C THR A 494 25.03 -33.31 28.54
N GLY A 495 24.27 -34.26 27.97
CA GLY A 495 22.89 -34.05 27.50
C GLY A 495 21.94 -35.20 27.83
N ASN A 496 20.75 -35.18 27.21
CA ASN A 496 19.58 -35.99 27.60
C ASN A 496 19.50 -37.38 26.92
N GLY A 497 20.57 -37.88 26.32
CA GLY A 497 20.59 -39.18 25.61
C GLY A 497 21.99 -39.53 25.13
N GLY A 498 22.20 -40.83 24.85
CA GLY A 498 23.51 -41.40 24.54
C GLY A 498 24.39 -41.64 25.77
N ASN A 499 25.12 -42.76 25.80
CA ASN A 499 26.24 -42.98 26.72
C ASN A 499 27.54 -42.65 25.98
N VAL A 500 27.70 -41.40 25.57
CA VAL A 500 28.83 -40.91 24.78
C VAL A 500 30.16 -41.34 25.38
N ARG A 501 30.96 -42.11 24.63
CA ARG A 501 32.15 -42.80 25.14
C ARG A 501 33.46 -42.11 24.80
N GLN A 502 33.45 -41.30 23.74
CA GLN A 502 34.61 -40.56 23.27
C GLN A 502 34.25 -39.12 22.93
N ASN A 503 35.26 -38.26 22.88
CA ASN A 503 35.17 -36.84 22.53
C ASN A 503 35.60 -36.56 21.07
N GLY A 504 35.88 -37.60 20.28
CA GLY A 504 36.24 -37.49 18.86
C GLY A 504 37.52 -36.71 18.56
N LEU A 505 38.58 -36.80 19.38
CA LEU A 505 39.82 -36.00 19.21
C LEU A 505 40.39 -35.96 17.78
N GLU A 506 40.36 -37.07 17.03
CA GLU A 506 40.85 -37.07 15.64
C GLU A 506 39.93 -36.27 14.71
N TYR A 507 38.61 -36.39 14.83
CA TYR A 507 37.66 -35.56 14.08
C TYR A 507 37.82 -34.07 14.44
N GLN A 508 38.13 -33.76 15.71
CA GLN A 508 38.47 -32.38 16.11
C GLN A 508 39.76 -31.88 15.44
N LYS A 509 40.80 -32.72 15.31
CA LYS A 509 42.04 -32.36 14.58
C LYS A 509 41.75 -32.10 13.10
N LEU A 510 40.94 -32.95 12.46
CA LEU A 510 40.52 -32.74 11.06
C LEU A 510 39.77 -31.42 10.90
N SER A 511 38.87 -31.11 11.83
CA SER A 511 38.09 -29.88 11.80
C SER A 511 38.97 -28.64 12.00
N ILE A 512 39.82 -28.61 13.03
CA ILE A 512 40.79 -27.53 13.26
C ILE A 512 41.71 -27.35 12.04
N GLY A 513 42.25 -28.44 11.49
CA GLY A 513 43.19 -28.42 10.37
C GLY A 513 42.60 -28.06 9.00
N SER A 514 41.26 -28.05 8.87
CA SER A 514 40.56 -27.72 7.62
C SER A 514 39.63 -26.50 7.73
N GLY A 515 39.64 -25.80 8.86
CA GLY A 515 38.77 -24.63 9.10
C GLY A 515 37.32 -24.96 9.45
N GLY A 516 37.01 -26.23 9.77
CA GLY A 516 35.65 -26.68 10.06
C GLY A 516 35.17 -26.47 11.49
N LEU A 517 33.85 -26.27 11.62
CA LEU A 517 33.17 -26.04 12.89
C LEU A 517 32.85 -27.38 13.60
N ARG A 518 32.99 -27.40 14.92
CA ARG A 518 32.76 -28.61 15.74
C ARG A 518 31.59 -28.39 16.72
N TYR A 519 30.68 -29.35 16.82
CA TYR A 519 29.44 -29.27 17.62
C TYR A 519 29.30 -30.47 18.58
N PRO A 520 28.59 -30.32 19.72
CA PRO A 520 28.34 -31.40 20.68
C PRO A 520 27.19 -32.32 20.24
N ILE A 521 27.42 -33.63 20.11
CA ILE A 521 26.39 -34.59 19.68
C ILE A 521 25.27 -34.81 20.72
N CYS A 522 25.58 -34.68 22.02
CA CYS A 522 24.61 -34.85 23.12
C CYS A 522 23.41 -33.89 23.06
N GLN A 523 23.46 -32.88 22.18
CA GLN A 523 22.41 -31.90 21.93
C GLN A 523 21.50 -32.30 20.75
N TYR A 524 21.32 -33.60 20.48
CA TYR A 524 20.44 -34.14 19.41
C TYR A 524 18.99 -33.63 19.46
N GLN A 525 18.50 -33.22 20.63
CA GLN A 525 17.19 -32.58 20.82
C GLN A 525 17.12 -31.17 20.19
N SER A 526 18.27 -30.54 19.95
CA SER A 526 18.47 -29.21 19.35
C SER A 526 19.22 -29.27 18.00
N PHE A 527 19.12 -30.41 17.29
CA PHE A 527 19.69 -30.55 15.95
C PHE A 527 19.03 -29.63 14.90
N ASP A 528 17.86 -29.05 15.18
CA ASP A 528 17.30 -27.97 14.37
C ASP A 528 18.22 -26.74 14.37
N ALA A 529 18.70 -26.33 15.55
CA ALA A 529 19.67 -25.25 15.70
C ALA A 529 21.06 -25.66 15.17
N ILE A 530 21.54 -26.87 15.47
CA ILE A 530 22.87 -27.31 15.00
C ILE A 530 22.92 -27.42 13.47
N PHE A 531 21.90 -27.99 12.80
CA PHE A 531 21.88 -28.02 11.33
C PHE A 531 21.74 -26.62 10.70
N ARG A 532 21.05 -25.68 11.37
CA ARG A 532 21.03 -24.25 10.98
C ARG A 532 22.43 -23.64 11.01
N GLU A 533 23.14 -23.80 12.13
CA GLU A 533 24.51 -23.29 12.30
C GLU A 533 25.51 -23.97 11.37
N VAL A 534 25.37 -25.27 11.10
CA VAL A 534 26.22 -25.98 10.13
C VAL A 534 25.95 -25.48 8.70
N ALA A 535 24.69 -25.30 8.30
CA ALA A 535 24.35 -24.73 6.99
C ALA A 535 24.89 -23.30 6.85
N ALA A 536 24.67 -22.43 7.86
CA ALA A 536 25.20 -21.07 7.89
C ALA A 536 26.73 -21.05 7.83
N GLY A 537 27.41 -21.94 8.57
CA GLY A 537 28.86 -22.12 8.54
C GLY A 537 29.39 -22.52 7.17
N ILE A 538 28.70 -23.41 6.46
CA ILE A 538 29.03 -23.80 5.08
C ILE A 538 28.83 -22.64 4.12
N ILE A 539 27.73 -21.89 4.23
CA ILE A 539 27.44 -20.72 3.38
C ILE A 539 28.49 -19.63 3.61
N SER A 540 28.86 -19.33 4.87
CA SER A 540 29.91 -18.35 5.19
C SER A 540 31.33 -18.81 4.82
N GLY A 541 31.56 -20.13 4.80
CA GLY A 541 32.82 -20.72 4.33
C GLY A 541 32.87 -20.95 2.81
N SER A 542 31.75 -20.74 2.09
CA SER A 542 31.68 -20.93 0.64
C SER A 542 32.29 -19.73 -0.07
N GLN A 543 33.41 -19.96 -0.76
CA GLN A 543 34.03 -18.96 -1.63
C GLN A 543 33.06 -18.52 -2.73
N LEU A 544 33.04 -17.22 -3.06
CA LEU A 544 32.39 -16.74 -4.29
C LEU A 544 33.06 -17.36 -5.52
N ALA A 545 32.29 -17.61 -6.58
CA ALA A 545 32.82 -18.15 -7.82
C ALA A 545 33.72 -17.12 -8.53
N CYS A 546 34.85 -17.57 -9.07
CA CYS A 546 35.72 -16.74 -9.92
C CYS A 546 35.14 -16.47 -11.31
N GLY A 547 34.02 -17.09 -11.69
CA GLY A 547 33.41 -16.85 -12.99
C GLY A 547 31.91 -17.12 -12.98
N PHE A 548 31.20 -16.45 -13.88
CA PHE A 548 29.75 -16.37 -13.91
C PHE A 548 29.23 -16.12 -15.33
N THR A 549 28.07 -16.71 -15.65
CA THR A 549 27.38 -16.51 -16.92
C THR A 549 26.64 -15.18 -16.92
N VAL A 550 26.84 -14.38 -17.97
CA VAL A 550 26.13 -13.13 -18.20
C VAL A 550 24.74 -13.44 -18.78
N PRO A 551 23.62 -13.16 -18.06
CA PRO A 551 22.31 -13.75 -18.37
C PRO A 551 21.63 -13.18 -19.62
N SER A 552 21.93 -11.94 -20.01
CA SER A 552 21.34 -11.30 -21.19
C SER A 552 22.32 -10.29 -21.80
N ILE A 553 23.00 -10.71 -22.86
CA ILE A 553 23.66 -9.82 -23.82
C ILE A 553 22.66 -9.61 -24.98
N PRO A 554 22.21 -8.39 -25.28
CA PRO A 554 21.36 -8.10 -26.44
C PRO A 554 21.93 -8.67 -27.76
N PRO A 555 21.09 -9.11 -28.72
CA PRO A 555 21.55 -9.82 -29.92
C PRO A 555 22.61 -9.09 -30.76
N ASP A 556 22.62 -7.76 -30.72
CA ASP A 556 23.48 -6.91 -31.53
C ASP A 556 24.65 -6.27 -30.74
N SER A 557 24.77 -6.53 -29.43
CA SER A 557 25.89 -6.02 -28.62
C SER A 557 27.03 -7.03 -28.49
N ALA A 558 28.25 -6.50 -28.41
CA ALA A 558 29.46 -7.27 -28.13
C ALA A 558 30.03 -6.86 -26.77
N ILE A 559 30.77 -7.75 -26.11
CA ILE A 559 31.54 -7.39 -24.92
C ILE A 559 32.66 -6.44 -25.39
N SER A 560 32.46 -5.13 -25.16
CA SER A 560 33.41 -4.08 -25.50
C SER A 560 34.59 -4.09 -24.53
N ASN A 561 35.81 -3.83 -25.02
CA ASN A 561 37.06 -4.11 -24.29
C ASN A 561 37.42 -3.09 -23.18
N THR A 562 36.44 -2.45 -22.53
CA THR A 562 36.57 -1.58 -21.34
C THR A 562 35.16 -1.35 -20.76
N THR A 563 34.90 -1.48 -19.45
CA THR A 563 35.75 -1.88 -18.31
C THR A 563 34.84 -2.58 -17.29
N ALA A 564 35.31 -3.70 -16.71
CA ALA A 564 34.71 -4.19 -15.47
C ALA A 564 35.41 -3.52 -14.27
N GLU A 565 34.73 -3.42 -13.14
CA GLU A 565 35.28 -2.82 -11.93
C GLU A 565 34.71 -3.51 -10.68
N MET A 566 35.54 -3.70 -9.64
CA MET A 566 35.10 -4.25 -8.36
C MET A 566 34.82 -3.13 -7.37
N VAL A 567 33.57 -2.98 -6.95
CA VAL A 567 33.11 -2.06 -5.89
C VAL A 567 33.25 -2.78 -4.53
N PRO A 568 34.16 -2.35 -3.64
CA PRO A 568 34.30 -2.91 -2.29
C PRO A 568 33.18 -2.42 -1.36
N SER A 569 32.76 -3.27 -0.42
CA SER A 569 31.57 -3.05 0.41
C SER A 569 31.67 -1.95 1.48
N ASN A 570 32.83 -1.31 1.62
CA ASN A 570 33.19 -0.45 2.75
C ASN A 570 33.47 1.00 2.30
N ASP A 571 32.66 1.54 1.38
CA ASP A 571 32.90 2.81 0.67
C ASP A 571 34.31 2.90 0.06
N GLY A 572 34.85 1.74 -0.35
CA GLY A 572 36.21 1.62 -0.86
C GLY A 572 36.34 2.16 -2.28
N ALA A 573 37.49 2.74 -2.62
CA ALA A 573 37.76 3.17 -3.98
C ALA A 573 37.67 1.97 -4.96
N THR A 574 36.86 2.13 -6.01
CA THR A 574 36.57 1.07 -6.97
C THR A 574 37.85 0.55 -7.64
N VAL A 575 37.95 -0.76 -7.81
CA VAL A 575 39.13 -1.43 -8.33
C VAL A 575 38.88 -1.82 -9.80
N PRO A 576 39.41 -1.08 -10.79
CA PRO A 576 39.20 -1.39 -12.19
C PRO A 576 39.85 -2.73 -12.56
N LEU A 577 39.15 -3.50 -13.39
CA LEU A 577 39.60 -4.77 -13.95
C LEU A 577 39.93 -4.61 -15.43
N VAL A 578 41.15 -4.99 -15.81
CA VAL A 578 41.60 -4.98 -17.20
C VAL A 578 41.07 -6.23 -17.92
N HIS A 579 40.49 -6.09 -19.11
CA HIS A 579 40.15 -7.25 -19.94
C HIS A 579 41.41 -7.87 -20.56
N VAL A 580 41.53 -9.18 -20.50
CA VAL A 580 42.64 -9.95 -21.08
C VAL A 580 42.12 -11.13 -21.91
N ALA A 581 42.90 -11.57 -22.89
CA ALA A 581 42.43 -12.48 -23.94
C ALA A 581 42.11 -13.92 -23.46
N ASN A 582 42.61 -14.34 -22.30
CA ASN A 582 42.43 -15.67 -21.69
C ASN A 582 43.09 -15.72 -20.30
N GLU A 583 42.90 -16.83 -19.60
CA GLU A 583 43.54 -17.14 -18.31
C GLU A 583 45.08 -16.99 -18.34
N GLN A 584 45.73 -17.40 -19.44
CA GLN A 584 47.19 -17.35 -19.56
C GLN A 584 47.72 -15.91 -19.67
N ALA A 585 46.87 -14.95 -20.07
CA ALA A 585 47.18 -13.53 -20.14
C ALA A 585 46.95 -12.76 -18.81
N CYS A 586 46.42 -13.41 -17.77
CA CYS A 586 46.12 -12.78 -16.47
C CYS A 586 47.34 -12.19 -15.76
N GLY A 587 48.50 -12.88 -15.81
CA GLY A 587 49.71 -12.48 -15.11
C GLY A 587 49.48 -12.23 -13.60
N THR A 588 49.87 -11.06 -13.12
CA THR A 588 49.62 -10.58 -11.75
C THR A 588 48.62 -9.41 -11.69
N ALA A 589 47.94 -9.11 -12.79
CA ALA A 589 47.02 -7.99 -12.87
C ALA A 589 45.64 -8.34 -12.25
N LYS A 590 44.96 -7.33 -11.70
CA LYS A 590 43.52 -7.42 -11.43
C LYS A 590 42.80 -7.27 -12.76
N ALA A 591 42.35 -8.40 -13.28
CA ALA A 591 41.93 -8.55 -14.66
C ALA A 591 40.80 -9.59 -14.79
N PHE A 592 40.20 -9.66 -15.97
CA PHE A 592 39.17 -10.65 -16.31
C PHE A 592 39.28 -11.07 -17.78
N TYR A 593 38.80 -12.25 -18.11
CA TYR A 593 38.64 -12.73 -19.49
C TYR A 593 37.21 -13.24 -19.70
N SER A 594 36.83 -13.45 -20.95
CA SER A 594 35.48 -13.92 -21.33
C SER A 594 35.56 -15.08 -22.33
N VAL A 595 34.62 -16.03 -22.21
CA VAL A 595 34.49 -17.19 -23.11
C VAL A 595 33.01 -17.34 -23.47
N GLY A 596 32.61 -16.86 -24.64
CA GLY A 596 31.19 -16.70 -24.97
C GLY A 596 30.53 -15.71 -24.01
N ASN A 597 29.45 -16.14 -23.34
CA ASN A 597 28.74 -15.34 -22.35
C ASN A 597 29.29 -15.51 -20.92
N ASP A 598 30.29 -16.37 -20.70
CA ASP A 598 30.87 -16.57 -19.37
C ASP A 598 32.04 -15.60 -19.12
N LEU A 599 31.99 -14.90 -17.99
CA LEU A 599 33.04 -13.98 -17.52
C LEU A 599 33.86 -14.68 -16.42
N TYR A 600 35.19 -14.60 -16.49
CA TYR A 600 36.11 -15.17 -15.51
C TYR A 600 37.09 -14.11 -14.98
N LEU A 601 37.11 -13.92 -13.66
CA LEU A 601 38.10 -13.13 -12.95
C LEU A 601 39.45 -13.86 -12.93
N CYS A 602 40.52 -13.14 -13.28
CA CYS A 602 41.88 -13.62 -13.12
C CYS A 602 42.21 -13.88 -11.64
N PRO A 603 43.19 -14.76 -11.30
CA PRO A 603 43.45 -15.15 -9.91
C PRO A 603 43.62 -13.99 -8.92
N ALA A 604 44.37 -12.94 -9.29
CA ALA A 604 44.59 -11.76 -8.43
C ALA A 604 43.36 -10.81 -8.32
N ALA A 605 42.37 -10.95 -9.19
CA ALA A 605 41.06 -10.33 -9.04
C ALA A 605 40.12 -11.22 -8.21
N CYS A 606 40.08 -12.53 -8.49
CA CYS A 606 39.25 -13.47 -7.74
C CYS A 606 39.63 -13.57 -6.26
N GLU A 607 40.93 -13.48 -5.93
CA GLU A 607 41.38 -13.44 -4.52
C GLU A 607 40.77 -12.26 -3.75
N VAL A 608 40.63 -11.09 -4.38
CA VAL A 608 40.01 -9.89 -3.77
C VAL A 608 38.49 -10.08 -3.68
N TRP A 609 37.87 -10.57 -4.74
CA TRP A 609 36.45 -10.91 -4.81
C TRP A 609 36.02 -11.93 -3.74
N GLN A 610 36.87 -12.93 -3.46
CA GLN A 610 36.62 -13.94 -2.43
C GLN A 610 36.90 -13.45 -1.00
N GLN A 611 37.58 -12.31 -0.83
CA GLN A 611 37.82 -11.68 0.49
C GLN A 611 36.69 -10.72 0.91
N ASP A 612 35.92 -10.19 -0.04
CA ASP A 612 34.77 -9.31 0.24
C ASP A 612 33.48 -9.91 -0.34
N PRO A 613 32.75 -10.75 0.43
CA PRO A 613 31.59 -11.50 -0.06
C PRO A 613 30.37 -10.62 -0.40
N THR A 614 30.43 -9.33 -0.10
CA THR A 614 29.41 -8.33 -0.41
C THR A 614 29.80 -7.40 -1.56
N ALA A 615 31.04 -7.48 -2.07
CA ALA A 615 31.51 -6.65 -3.19
C ALA A 615 30.69 -6.86 -4.46
N LEU A 616 30.72 -5.87 -5.35
CA LEU A 616 30.07 -5.91 -6.66
C LEU A 616 31.12 -5.98 -7.76
N VAL A 617 30.90 -6.78 -8.82
CA VAL A 617 31.61 -6.62 -10.09
C VAL A 617 30.64 -5.95 -11.05
N ASN A 618 30.86 -4.66 -11.31
CA ASN A 618 30.15 -3.95 -12.38
C ASN A 618 30.80 -4.34 -13.72
N VAL A 619 30.01 -4.57 -14.77
CA VAL A 619 30.50 -4.85 -16.12
C VAL A 619 29.94 -3.79 -17.07
N LEU A 620 30.73 -2.79 -17.41
CA LEU A 620 30.29 -1.75 -18.35
C LEU A 620 30.31 -2.28 -19.78
N PHE A 621 29.26 -1.98 -20.55
CA PHE A 621 29.21 -2.22 -21.98
C PHE A 621 29.02 -0.88 -22.71
N THR A 622 29.50 -0.81 -23.94
CA THR A 622 29.02 0.18 -24.90
C THR A 622 27.98 -0.49 -25.79
N CYS A 623 26.76 0.06 -25.88
CA CYS A 623 25.84 -0.34 -26.96
C CYS A 623 26.57 -0.17 -28.32
N ASN A 624 26.35 -1.09 -29.26
CA ASN A 624 27.12 -1.15 -30.52
C ASN A 624 26.64 -0.06 -31.50
N ASN A 625 26.96 1.20 -31.22
CA ASN A 625 26.75 2.35 -32.12
C ASN A 625 27.76 2.34 -33.29
N GLN A 626 27.74 1.24 -34.05
CA GLN A 626 28.41 1.01 -35.33
C GLN A 626 27.54 0.16 -36.29
N ILE A 627 26.22 0.36 -36.27
CA ILE A 627 25.45 0.25 -37.52
C ILE A 627 25.62 1.60 -38.25
N GLN A 628 26.00 1.51 -39.53
CA GLN A 628 26.64 2.56 -40.34
C GLN A 628 25.59 3.48 -41.04
N PRO A 629 26.00 4.59 -41.69
CA PRO A 629 25.47 5.96 -41.49
C PRO A 629 24.14 6.30 -42.17
#